data_AF-C5K5Q9-F1
#
_entry.id   AF-C5K5Q9-F1
#
_cell.length_a   1.000
_cell.length_b   1.000
_cell.length_c   1.000
_cell.angle_alpha   90.00
_cell.angle_beta   90.00
_cell.angle_gamma   90.00
#
_symmetry.space_group_name_H-M   'P 1'
#
loop_
_entity.id
_entity.type
_entity.pdbx_description
1 polymer ?
#
loop_
_entity_poly.entity_id
_entity_poly.type
_entity_poly.pdbx_seq_one_letter_code
_entity_poly.pdbx_strand_id
1 'polypeptide(L)'
;MPYVGSIVILLALIAWAGGRMIHQPPNITSEKIKPLQTELRASALCDPSVKQVHGYLNGNSGRRLFFWFFESRSDPVRDPVILWLNGGPNQGRPSRPVGCSSMLGLFTENGPCRVNEYGNGTTLNRYSWNTRANLLYVDQPAGTGFSTGPQVTNGSFEAAEDLYMALQEFFAEYTQYGGKDFYITGESYAGNRDRLPEYHPNYSGHYIPAIAHKIWHLPCSLAMDCESRPVWDLILKSID
;
A
#
# COMPACT_ATOMS: atom_id res chain seq x y z
N MET A 1 59.63 3.07 44.95
CA MET A 1 58.57 2.40 45.74
C MET A 1 57.47 3.42 46.03
N PRO A 2 56.18 3.08 45.91
CA PRO A 2 55.52 1.92 45.28
C PRO A 2 54.68 2.35 44.04
N TYR A 3 54.57 1.59 42.94
CA TYR A 3 53.75 0.38 42.67
C TYR A 3 52.26 0.53 43.01
N VAL A 4 51.38 0.54 41.99
CA VAL A 4 50.36 -0.48 41.58
C VAL A 4 49.77 0.07 40.25
N GLY A 5 49.46 -0.62 39.15
CA GLY A 5 49.42 -2.01 38.71
C GLY A 5 48.60 -2.01 37.40
N SER A 6 49.03 -2.81 36.42
CA SER A 6 48.49 -2.93 35.05
C SER A 6 47.00 -3.30 34.97
N ILE A 7 46.33 -2.95 33.86
CA ILE A 7 45.59 -3.88 32.97
C ILE A 7 45.53 -3.26 31.57
N VAL A 8 46.07 -3.99 30.60
CA VAL A 8 45.92 -3.81 29.16
C VAL A 8 44.82 -4.75 28.70
N ILE A 9 43.81 -4.27 27.97
CA ILE A 9 43.09 -5.07 26.97
C ILE A 9 42.93 -4.21 25.71
N LEU A 10 43.67 -4.61 24.68
CA LEU A 10 43.53 -4.25 23.27
C LEU A 10 42.16 -4.71 22.74
N LEU A 11 41.63 -4.01 21.72
CA LEU A 11 41.06 -4.59 20.48
C LEU A 11 40.68 -3.39 19.58
N ALA A 12 41.60 -2.92 18.74
CA ALA A 12 41.78 -3.31 17.33
C ALA A 12 40.75 -2.64 16.39
N LEU A 13 41.18 -1.52 15.81
CA LEU A 13 40.67 -0.97 14.57
C LEU A 13 40.88 -1.98 13.44
N ILE A 14 39.81 -2.33 12.73
CA ILE A 14 39.92 -2.90 11.38
C ILE A 14 39.22 -1.94 10.43
N ALA A 15 40.04 -1.20 9.68
CA ALA A 15 39.64 -0.66 8.40
C ALA A 15 39.67 -1.82 7.38
N TRP A 16 38.59 -1.99 6.61
CA TRP A 16 38.66 -2.72 5.35
C TRP A 16 38.26 -1.77 4.22
N ALA A 17 39.15 -1.67 3.25
CA ALA A 17 39.09 -0.79 2.10
C ALA A 17 38.20 -1.38 1.01
N GLY A 18 37.66 -0.49 0.15
CA GLY A 18 37.39 -0.83 -1.24
C GLY A 18 35.96 -0.57 -1.71
N GLY A 19 35.79 0.51 -2.47
CA GLY A 19 34.65 0.67 -3.40
C GLY A 19 34.05 2.07 -3.47
N ARG A 20 34.66 2.98 -4.23
CA ARG A 20 33.90 4.03 -4.93
C ARG A 20 33.32 3.41 -6.20
N MET A 21 32.01 3.32 -6.30
CA MET A 21 31.22 3.26 -7.55
C MET A 21 30.02 4.19 -7.28
N ILE A 22 29.91 5.41 -7.83
CA ILE A 22 29.58 5.76 -9.22
C ILE A 22 28.56 4.81 -9.87
N HIS A 23 27.35 4.78 -9.32
CA HIS A 23 26.13 4.95 -10.10
C HIS A 23 25.07 5.54 -9.18
N GLN A 24 24.69 6.80 -9.42
CA GLN A 24 23.41 7.29 -8.90
C GLN A 24 22.32 6.39 -9.53
N PRO A 25 21.34 5.90 -8.76
CA PRO A 25 20.14 5.33 -9.36
C PRO A 25 19.58 6.37 -10.36
N PRO A 26 18.94 5.95 -11.47
CA PRO A 26 18.39 6.89 -12.44
C PRO A 26 17.59 7.93 -11.67
N ASN A 27 18.01 9.18 -11.80
CA ASN A 27 17.47 10.37 -11.15
C ASN A 27 15.93 10.36 -11.14
N ILE A 28 15.34 9.69 -10.15
CA ILE A 28 14.12 10.17 -9.51
C ILE A 28 14.65 11.25 -8.59
N THR A 29 14.98 12.39 -9.18
CA THR A 29 15.17 13.58 -8.38
C THR A 29 13.90 13.73 -7.55
N SER A 30 14.03 14.09 -6.28
CA SER A 30 12.92 14.55 -5.44
C SER A 30 12.09 15.67 -6.10
N GLU A 31 12.58 16.20 -7.22
CA GLU A 31 11.95 17.14 -8.14
C GLU A 31 10.85 16.52 -9.05
N LYS A 32 10.90 15.21 -9.36
CA LYS A 32 9.89 14.53 -10.19
C LYS A 32 8.69 14.02 -9.40
N ILE A 33 8.85 13.77 -8.11
CA ILE A 33 7.73 13.68 -7.19
C ILE A 33 7.46 15.10 -6.72
N LYS A 34 6.78 15.90 -7.55
CA LYS A 34 6.05 17.03 -6.98
C LYS A 34 5.05 16.39 -6.02
N PRO A 35 5.09 16.64 -4.71
CA PRO A 35 4.04 16.18 -3.82
C PRO A 35 2.78 16.85 -4.35
N LEU A 36 1.95 16.07 -5.03
CA LEU A 36 0.76 16.59 -5.69
C LEU A 36 -0.28 16.75 -4.60
N GLN A 37 -0.04 17.76 -3.76
CA GLN A 37 -0.77 18.18 -2.57
C GLN A 37 -1.61 17.04 -2.01
N THR A 38 -0.98 16.22 -1.16
CA THR A 38 -1.67 15.47 -0.14
C THR A 38 -2.49 16.49 0.64
N GLU A 39 -3.75 16.74 0.25
CA GLU A 39 -4.73 17.41 1.11
C GLU A 39 -5.03 16.43 2.26
N LEU A 40 -4.05 16.29 3.15
CA LEU A 40 -4.16 15.75 4.49
C LEU A 40 -5.12 16.64 5.27
N ARG A 41 -6.41 16.53 4.95
CA ARG A 41 -7.43 17.00 5.88
C ARG A 41 -7.56 15.87 6.88
N ALA A 42 -7.12 16.13 8.12
CA ALA A 42 -7.55 15.33 9.26
C ALA A 42 -9.07 15.49 9.34
N SER A 43 -9.80 14.70 8.54
CA SER A 43 -11.24 14.72 8.51
C SER A 43 -11.68 14.01 9.78
N ALA A 44 -12.41 14.70 10.65
CA ALA A 44 -13.11 14.05 11.75
C ALA A 44 -14.35 13.25 11.28
N LEU A 45 -14.45 12.95 9.97
CA LEU A 45 -15.65 12.31 9.40
C LEU A 45 -15.88 10.92 9.97
N CYS A 46 -14.82 10.16 10.26
CA CYS A 46 -14.92 8.75 10.61
C CYS A 46 -14.00 8.37 11.77
N ASP A 47 -14.50 8.21 12.99
CA ASP A 47 -13.69 7.96 14.20
C ASP A 47 -12.66 9.08 14.51
N PRO A 48 -13.07 10.13 15.23
CA PRO A 48 -12.19 11.26 15.55
C PRO A 48 -11.08 10.91 16.55
N SER A 49 -11.07 9.69 17.11
CA SER A 49 -10.08 9.28 18.12
C SER A 49 -8.76 8.78 17.54
N VAL A 50 -8.71 8.51 16.23
CA VAL A 50 -7.53 8.00 15.53
C VAL A 50 -7.07 8.96 14.45
N LYS A 51 -5.78 8.90 14.09
CA LYS A 51 -5.27 9.62 12.93
C LYS A 51 -5.84 9.01 11.65
N GLN A 52 -6.26 9.89 10.75
CA GLN A 52 -6.84 9.54 9.47
C GLN A 52 -6.14 10.32 8.38
N VAL A 53 -5.87 9.65 7.27
CA VAL A 53 -5.22 10.26 6.12
C VAL A 53 -5.92 9.78 4.87
N HIS A 54 -6.36 10.71 4.02
CA HIS A 54 -6.91 10.37 2.72
C HIS A 54 -6.25 11.23 1.65
N GLY A 55 -6.26 10.75 0.42
CA GLY A 55 -5.66 11.48 -0.69
C GLY A 55 -5.54 10.61 -1.91
N TYR A 56 -4.56 10.94 -2.74
CA TYR A 56 -4.29 10.25 -3.99
C TYR A 56 -2.85 9.77 -4.02
N LEU A 57 -2.66 8.53 -4.44
CA LEU A 57 -1.36 7.93 -4.75
C LEU A 57 -1.26 7.76 -6.26
N ASN A 58 -0.06 7.88 -6.81
CA ASN A 58 0.17 7.76 -8.24
C ASN A 58 0.25 6.28 -8.64
N GLY A 59 -0.55 5.91 -9.64
CA GLY A 59 -0.37 4.68 -10.40
C GLY A 59 0.48 4.95 -11.65
N ASN A 60 0.42 4.04 -12.61
CA ASN A 60 1.09 4.20 -13.90
C ASN A 60 0.25 5.04 -14.88
N SER A 61 0.86 5.50 -15.97
CA SER A 61 0.15 6.13 -17.09
C SER A 61 -0.76 7.32 -16.71
N GLY A 62 -0.37 8.10 -15.69
CA GLY A 62 -1.13 9.27 -15.22
C GLY A 62 -2.39 8.94 -14.41
N ARG A 63 -2.52 7.70 -13.93
CA ARG A 63 -3.60 7.27 -13.04
C ARG A 63 -3.33 7.69 -11.60
N ARG A 64 -4.40 7.98 -10.86
CA ARG A 64 -4.34 8.38 -9.46
C ARG A 64 -5.36 7.56 -8.67
N LEU A 65 -4.88 6.79 -7.70
CA LEU A 65 -5.69 5.94 -6.84
C LEU A 65 -6.02 6.69 -5.55
N PHE A 66 -7.31 6.87 -5.27
CA PHE A 66 -7.76 7.41 -4.01
C PHE A 66 -7.55 6.39 -2.90
N PHE A 67 -7.04 6.85 -1.77
CA PHE A 67 -6.89 6.04 -0.58
C PHE A 67 -7.47 6.73 0.65
N TRP A 68 -7.84 5.92 1.64
CA TRP A 68 -8.12 6.38 2.99
C TRP A 68 -7.51 5.42 3.99
N PHE A 69 -6.62 5.95 4.81
CA PHE A 69 -5.87 5.26 5.85
C PHE A 69 -6.35 5.66 7.25
N PHE A 70 -6.40 4.69 8.15
CA PHE A 70 -6.75 4.86 9.56
C PHE A 70 -5.73 4.15 10.43
N GLU A 71 -5.22 4.85 11.44
CA GLU A 71 -4.37 4.23 12.46
C GLU A 71 -5.16 3.22 13.33
N SER A 72 -4.41 2.26 13.88
CA SER A 72 -4.93 1.37 14.91
C SER A 72 -5.37 2.14 16.15
N ARG A 73 -6.49 1.73 16.75
CA ARG A 73 -6.97 2.19 18.06
C ARG A 73 -6.13 1.65 19.24
N SER A 74 -5.36 0.59 19.00
CA SER A 74 -4.56 -0.08 20.04
C SER A 74 -3.14 0.48 20.09
N ASP A 75 -2.30 0.13 19.14
CA ASP A 75 -0.93 0.64 19.05
C ASP A 75 -0.53 0.78 17.58
N PRO A 76 -0.73 1.95 16.96
CA PRO A 76 -0.41 2.13 15.54
C PRO A 76 1.08 1.95 15.22
N VAL A 77 1.98 2.06 16.22
CA VAL A 77 3.43 1.90 16.08
C VAL A 77 3.86 0.43 16.10
N ARG A 78 3.05 -0.50 16.63
CA ARG A 78 3.36 -1.94 16.61
C ARG A 78 2.38 -2.78 15.80
N ASP A 79 1.13 -2.37 15.71
CA ASP A 79 0.09 -3.11 15.02
C ASP A 79 0.34 -3.18 13.50
N PRO A 80 -0.13 -4.26 12.83
CA PRO A 80 0.07 -4.48 11.40
C PRO A 80 -0.58 -3.41 10.52
N VAL A 81 -0.21 -3.39 9.24
CA VAL A 81 -0.94 -2.67 8.18
C VAL A 81 -1.76 -3.68 7.38
N ILE A 82 -3.05 -3.42 7.23
CA ILE A 82 -3.95 -4.21 6.42
C ILE A 82 -4.43 -3.36 5.25
N LEU A 83 -4.09 -3.78 4.03
CA LEU A 83 -4.71 -3.28 2.81
C LEU A 83 -6.07 -3.96 2.60
N TRP A 84 -7.11 -3.17 2.38
CA TRP A 84 -8.46 -3.64 2.06
C TRP A 84 -8.86 -3.22 0.64
N LEU A 85 -9.29 -4.20 -0.15
CA LEU A 85 -9.78 -4.03 -1.51
C LEU A 85 -11.18 -4.65 -1.66
N ASN A 86 -12.20 -3.85 -1.96
CA ASN A 86 -13.44 -4.42 -2.46
C ASN A 86 -13.28 -4.92 -3.91
N GLY A 87 -14.09 -5.90 -4.29
CA GLY A 87 -14.09 -6.50 -5.61
C GLY A 87 -14.83 -5.68 -6.68
N GLY A 88 -15.65 -6.35 -7.50
CA GLY A 88 -16.02 -5.86 -8.83
C GLY A 88 -14.91 -6.14 -9.84
N PRO A 89 -15.21 -6.27 -11.14
CA PRO A 89 -15.96 -5.24 -11.87
C PRO A 89 -17.43 -5.58 -12.14
N ASN A 90 -18.22 -4.54 -12.40
CA ASN A 90 -19.58 -4.69 -12.91
C ASN A 90 -19.55 -5.54 -14.19
N GLN A 91 -20.07 -6.77 -14.14
CA GLN A 91 -20.17 -7.71 -15.26
C GLN A 91 -21.03 -7.22 -16.44
N GLY A 92 -21.54 -5.97 -16.39
CA GLY A 92 -22.49 -5.44 -17.37
C GLY A 92 -21.87 -4.87 -18.64
N ARG A 93 -20.55 -4.59 -18.68
CA ARG A 93 -19.89 -4.05 -19.89
C ARG A 93 -18.46 -4.59 -20.05
N PRO A 94 -18.22 -5.54 -20.96
CA PRO A 94 -16.89 -6.09 -21.27
C PRO A 94 -15.84 -5.03 -21.61
N SER A 95 -16.28 -3.85 -22.07
CA SER A 95 -15.42 -2.74 -22.45
C SER A 95 -15.07 -1.75 -21.34
N ARG A 96 -15.62 -1.90 -20.12
CA ARG A 96 -15.39 -0.95 -19.00
C ARG A 96 -15.46 -1.66 -17.63
N PRO A 97 -14.42 -2.40 -17.22
CA PRO A 97 -14.39 -3.00 -15.89
C PRO A 97 -14.14 -1.90 -14.85
N VAL A 98 -15.22 -1.33 -14.31
CA VAL A 98 -15.15 -0.46 -13.13
C VAL A 98 -15.34 -1.35 -11.91
N GLY A 99 -14.34 -1.37 -11.00
CA GLY A 99 -14.43 -2.04 -9.71
C GLY A 99 -15.41 -1.36 -8.76
N CYS A 100 -15.77 -2.04 -7.68
CA CYS A 100 -16.51 -1.44 -6.57
C CYS A 100 -15.55 -0.66 -5.67
N SER A 101 -16.00 0.48 -5.17
CA SER A 101 -15.18 1.31 -4.28
C SER A 101 -14.89 0.59 -2.96
N SER A 102 -13.66 0.69 -2.47
CA SER A 102 -13.25 0.18 -1.16
C SER A 102 -13.81 1.01 -0.01
N MET A 103 -14.36 2.20 -0.31
CA MET A 103 -15.14 2.99 0.65
C MET A 103 -16.43 2.28 1.07
N LEU A 104 -16.92 1.35 0.27
CA LEU A 104 -18.05 0.49 0.67
C LEU A 104 -17.65 -0.33 1.90
N GLY A 105 -16.53 -1.06 1.86
CA GLY A 105 -16.06 -1.82 3.01
C GLY A 105 -15.71 -0.96 4.22
N LEU A 106 -15.18 0.24 3.99
CA LEU A 106 -14.95 1.23 5.06
C LEU A 106 -16.26 1.57 5.78
N PHE A 107 -17.31 1.98 5.05
CA PHE A 107 -18.51 2.52 5.66
C PHE A 107 -19.59 1.49 6.02
N THR A 108 -19.57 0.29 5.44
CA THR A 108 -20.65 -0.69 5.62
C THR A 108 -20.18 -2.02 6.20
N GLU A 109 -18.88 -2.29 6.22
CA GLU A 109 -18.34 -3.58 6.65
C GLU A 109 -17.48 -3.46 7.90
N ASN A 110 -16.19 -3.18 7.74
CA ASN A 110 -15.16 -3.34 8.76
C ASN A 110 -14.42 -2.05 9.14
N GLY A 111 -14.74 -0.92 8.50
CA GLY A 111 -14.08 0.34 8.80
C GLY A 111 -14.47 0.96 10.14
N PRO A 112 -13.79 2.06 10.53
CA PRO A 112 -13.88 2.61 11.88
C PRO A 112 -15.22 3.23 12.24
N CYS A 113 -16.04 3.53 11.22
CA CYS A 113 -17.35 4.12 11.36
C CYS A 113 -18.33 3.54 10.34
N ARG A 114 -19.63 3.81 10.54
CA ARG A 114 -20.70 3.51 9.60
C ARG A 114 -21.42 4.78 9.21
N VAL A 115 -21.84 4.88 7.94
CA VAL A 115 -22.74 5.97 7.53
C VAL A 115 -24.04 5.85 8.33
N ASN A 116 -24.52 6.97 8.88
CA ASN A 116 -25.77 7.00 9.62
C ASN A 116 -26.99 6.86 8.68
N GLU A 117 -28.16 6.58 9.23
CA GLU A 117 -29.39 6.36 8.46
C GLU A 117 -29.80 7.57 7.59
N TYR A 118 -29.33 8.77 7.95
CA TYR A 118 -29.65 10.02 7.26
C TYR A 118 -28.63 10.41 6.18
N GLY A 119 -27.52 9.66 6.06
CA GLY A 119 -26.45 9.94 5.09
C GLY A 119 -25.69 11.25 5.31
N ASN A 120 -25.87 11.91 6.47
CA ASN A 120 -25.29 13.23 6.77
C ASN A 120 -24.16 13.18 7.81
N GLY A 121 -23.76 11.99 8.23
CA GLY A 121 -22.72 11.77 9.21
C GLY A 121 -22.40 10.30 9.39
N THR A 122 -21.51 10.01 10.33
CA THR A 122 -21.11 8.63 10.66
C THR A 122 -21.28 8.33 12.15
N THR A 123 -21.40 7.05 12.47
CA THR A 123 -21.37 6.54 13.85
C THR A 123 -20.19 5.59 14.02
N LEU A 124 -19.61 5.56 15.22
CA LEU A 124 -18.45 4.72 15.50
C LEU A 124 -18.78 3.23 15.37
N ASN A 125 -17.94 2.48 14.64
CA ASN A 125 -18.03 1.03 14.58
C ASN A 125 -17.11 0.40 15.65
N ARG A 126 -17.71 -0.09 16.74
CA ARG A 126 -16.95 -0.75 17.83
C ARG A 126 -16.26 -2.05 17.42
N TYR A 127 -16.67 -2.66 16.31
CA TYR A 127 -16.14 -3.90 15.77
C TYR A 127 -15.21 -3.71 14.57
N SER A 128 -14.71 -2.49 14.37
CA SER A 128 -13.80 -2.22 13.27
C SER A 128 -12.53 -3.04 13.37
N TRP A 129 -11.99 -3.42 12.21
CA TRP A 129 -10.68 -4.07 12.13
C TRP A 129 -9.55 -3.15 12.61
N ASN A 130 -9.76 -1.83 12.64
CA ASN A 130 -8.75 -0.91 13.18
C ASN A 130 -8.65 -0.95 14.70
N THR A 131 -9.36 -1.85 15.38
CA THR A 131 -9.16 -2.11 16.81
C THR A 131 -7.75 -2.63 17.12
N ARG A 132 -7.10 -3.31 16.17
CA ARG A 132 -5.76 -3.92 16.31
C ARG A 132 -4.92 -3.85 15.04
N ALA A 133 -5.24 -2.95 14.12
CA ALA A 133 -4.54 -2.83 12.84
C ALA A 133 -4.63 -1.41 12.28
N ASN A 134 -3.62 -1.01 11.53
CA ASN A 134 -3.68 0.15 10.66
C ASN A 134 -4.38 -0.26 9.35
N LEU A 135 -5.48 0.39 8.99
CA LEU A 135 -6.26 0.01 7.81
C LEU A 135 -6.02 0.97 6.66
N LEU A 136 -5.67 0.42 5.49
CA LEU A 136 -5.51 1.14 4.23
C LEU A 136 -6.58 0.69 3.25
N TYR A 137 -7.53 1.57 2.94
CA TYR A 137 -8.53 1.34 1.89
C TYR A 137 -8.08 2.02 0.60
N VAL A 138 -8.13 1.31 -0.53
CA VAL A 138 -7.75 1.88 -1.83
C VAL A 138 -8.84 1.63 -2.87
N ASP A 139 -9.29 2.70 -3.53
CA ASP A 139 -10.16 2.58 -4.69
C ASP A 139 -9.32 2.21 -5.91
N GLN A 140 -9.46 0.97 -6.39
CA GLN A 140 -8.80 0.52 -7.60
C GLN A 140 -9.73 -0.39 -8.41
N PRO A 141 -9.57 -0.46 -9.75
CA PRO A 141 -8.61 0.25 -10.61
C PRO A 141 -8.95 1.74 -10.79
N ALA A 142 -8.12 2.46 -11.55
CA ALA A 142 -8.39 3.86 -11.88
C ALA A 142 -9.79 4.03 -12.54
N GLY A 143 -10.57 4.98 -12.02
CA GLY A 143 -11.98 5.19 -12.37
C GLY A 143 -12.99 4.51 -11.43
N THR A 144 -12.53 3.71 -10.47
CA THR A 144 -13.35 3.21 -9.36
C THR A 144 -13.47 4.27 -8.26
N GLY A 145 -14.69 4.45 -7.73
CA GLY A 145 -14.93 5.35 -6.59
C GLY A 145 -14.42 6.76 -6.85
N PHE A 146 -13.48 7.21 -6.01
CA PHE A 146 -12.86 8.53 -6.14
C PHE A 146 -11.57 8.54 -6.98
N SER A 147 -11.08 7.39 -7.43
CA SER A 147 -9.86 7.26 -8.24
C SER A 147 -10.05 7.80 -9.65
N THR A 148 -9.01 8.40 -10.21
CA THR A 148 -9.08 9.15 -11.47
C THR A 148 -7.99 8.73 -12.46
N GLY A 149 -8.20 9.04 -13.74
CA GLY A 149 -7.24 8.78 -14.81
C GLY A 149 -7.77 7.84 -15.90
N PRO A 150 -6.90 7.49 -16.87
CA PRO A 150 -7.23 6.56 -17.95
C PRO A 150 -7.68 5.20 -17.41
N GLN A 151 -8.67 4.61 -18.06
CA GLN A 151 -9.17 3.27 -17.68
C GLN A 151 -8.06 2.22 -17.82
N VAL A 152 -8.12 1.20 -16.97
CA VAL A 152 -7.34 -0.03 -17.13
C VAL A 152 -7.97 -0.84 -18.27
N THR A 153 -7.14 -1.29 -19.21
CA THR A 153 -7.59 -1.99 -20.43
C THR A 153 -7.01 -3.39 -20.55
N ASN A 154 -5.93 -3.68 -19.84
CA ASN A 154 -5.21 -4.95 -19.89
C ASN A 154 -5.44 -5.80 -18.62
N GLY A 155 -6.63 -5.69 -18.05
CA GLY A 155 -7.08 -6.50 -16.92
C GLY A 155 -6.29 -6.25 -15.62
N SER A 156 -6.34 -7.23 -14.73
CA SER A 156 -5.90 -7.06 -13.34
C SER A 156 -4.39 -6.98 -13.15
N PHE A 157 -3.58 -7.42 -14.13
CA PHE A 157 -2.14 -7.23 -14.05
C PHE A 157 -1.78 -5.76 -14.17
N GLU A 158 -2.37 -5.03 -15.13
CA GLU A 158 -2.19 -3.59 -15.25
C GLU A 158 -2.70 -2.85 -14.00
N ALA A 159 -3.86 -3.24 -13.46
CA ALA A 159 -4.35 -2.69 -12.19
C ALA A 159 -3.38 -2.96 -11.01
N ALA A 160 -2.75 -4.14 -10.98
CA ALA A 160 -1.75 -4.48 -9.97
C ALA A 160 -0.47 -3.65 -10.11
N GLU A 161 -0.08 -3.24 -11.32
CA GLU A 161 1.06 -2.31 -11.49
C GLU A 161 0.74 -0.94 -10.91
N ASP A 162 -0.47 -0.42 -11.17
CA ASP A 162 -0.93 0.85 -10.62
C ASP A 162 -0.97 0.81 -9.09
N LEU A 163 -1.55 -0.26 -8.52
CA LEU A 163 -1.62 -0.46 -7.07
C LEU A 163 -0.23 -0.65 -6.44
N TYR A 164 0.68 -1.35 -7.11
CA TYR A 164 2.06 -1.51 -6.66
C TYR A 164 2.79 -0.17 -6.57
N MET A 165 2.69 0.67 -7.61
CA MET A 165 3.27 2.02 -7.59
C MET A 165 2.66 2.87 -6.47
N ALA A 166 1.34 2.80 -6.29
CA ALA A 166 0.66 3.51 -5.22
C ALA A 166 1.14 3.07 -3.82
N LEU A 167 1.32 1.77 -3.58
CA LEU A 167 1.85 1.25 -2.32
C LEU A 167 3.29 1.70 -2.08
N GLN A 168 4.13 1.74 -3.12
CA GLN A 168 5.48 2.27 -3.02
C GLN A 168 5.49 3.74 -2.60
N GLU A 169 4.65 4.56 -3.22
CA GLU A 169 4.50 5.96 -2.82
C GLU A 169 3.99 6.10 -1.39
N PHE A 170 3.00 5.29 -0.99
CA PHE A 170 2.47 5.30 0.37
C PHE A 170 3.55 5.00 1.42
N PHE A 171 4.32 3.93 1.25
CA PHE A 171 5.36 3.57 2.23
C PHE A 171 6.60 4.46 2.16
N ALA A 172 6.85 5.13 1.03
CA ALA A 172 7.89 6.16 0.92
C ALA A 172 7.49 7.44 1.69
N GLU A 173 6.21 7.83 1.64
CA GLU A 173 5.71 9.01 2.35
C GLU A 173 5.50 8.72 3.85
N TYR A 174 4.91 7.57 4.19
CA TYR A 174 4.58 7.17 5.55
C TYR A 174 5.52 6.08 6.08
N THR A 175 6.81 6.40 6.07
CA THR A 175 7.90 5.48 6.45
C THR A 175 7.72 4.84 7.83
N GLN A 176 7.00 5.46 8.77
CA GLN A 176 6.69 4.91 10.09
C GLN A 176 5.80 3.66 10.06
N TYR A 177 5.10 3.41 8.95
CA TYR A 177 4.36 2.17 8.75
C TYR A 177 5.17 1.11 7.99
N GLY A 178 6.35 1.48 7.51
CA GLY A 178 7.33 0.53 7.04
C GLY A 178 7.89 -0.31 8.18
N GLY A 179 8.20 -1.58 7.91
CA GLY A 179 8.74 -2.55 8.87
C GLY A 179 7.67 -3.46 9.48
N LYS A 180 6.38 -3.16 9.26
CA LYS A 180 5.24 -3.81 9.92
C LYS A 180 4.69 -4.97 9.11
N ASP A 181 4.05 -5.90 9.82
CA ASP A 181 3.29 -7.00 9.22
C ASP A 181 2.28 -6.41 8.24
N PHE A 182 2.38 -6.82 6.98
CA PHE A 182 1.56 -6.29 5.90
C PHE A 182 0.66 -7.38 5.34
N TYR A 183 -0.65 -7.17 5.45
CA TYR A 183 -1.65 -8.11 4.94
C TYR A 183 -2.43 -7.48 3.79
N ILE A 184 -2.58 -8.24 2.71
CA ILE A 184 -3.42 -7.87 1.59
C ILE A 184 -4.74 -8.64 1.73
N THR A 185 -5.82 -7.89 1.91
CA THR A 185 -7.15 -8.43 2.14
C THR A 185 -8.16 -7.82 1.19
N GLY A 186 -9.31 -8.47 1.05
CA GLY A 186 -10.37 -7.97 0.20
C GLY A 186 -11.51 -8.94 0.07
N GLU A 187 -12.53 -8.51 -0.64
CA GLU A 187 -13.84 -9.18 -0.70
C GLU A 187 -14.31 -9.37 -2.14
N SER A 188 -15.15 -10.38 -2.36
CA SER A 188 -15.75 -10.68 -3.68
C SER A 188 -14.67 -10.89 -4.77
N TYR A 189 -14.79 -10.21 -5.91
CA TYR A 189 -13.86 -10.30 -7.04
C TYR A 189 -12.40 -9.99 -6.70
N ALA A 190 -12.13 -9.32 -5.57
CA ALA A 190 -10.76 -9.13 -5.10
C ALA A 190 -10.03 -10.47 -4.85
N GLY A 191 -10.78 -11.53 -4.48
CA GLY A 191 -10.23 -12.86 -4.21
C GLY A 191 -10.73 -14.01 -5.10
N ASN A 192 -11.85 -13.87 -5.83
CA ASN A 192 -12.48 -15.01 -6.52
C ASN A 192 -12.14 -15.16 -8.01
N ARG A 193 -11.69 -16.36 -8.42
CA ARG A 193 -11.32 -16.75 -9.78
C ARG A 193 -12.38 -16.43 -10.83
N ASP A 194 -12.02 -15.63 -11.83
CA ASP A 194 -12.90 -15.41 -12.99
C ASP A 194 -12.83 -16.63 -13.90
N ARG A 195 -13.99 -17.21 -14.21
CA ARG A 195 -14.12 -18.21 -15.26
C ARG A 195 -14.58 -17.49 -16.53
N LEU A 196 -13.66 -16.79 -17.18
CA LEU A 196 -13.94 -16.23 -18.50
C LEU A 196 -13.87 -17.33 -19.57
N PRO A 197 -14.71 -17.24 -20.62
CA PRO A 197 -14.66 -18.16 -21.75
C PRO A 197 -13.30 -18.05 -22.45
N GLU A 198 -12.86 -19.20 -22.98
CA GLU A 198 -11.57 -19.63 -23.53
C GLU A 198 -10.81 -18.68 -24.49
N TYR A 199 -11.30 -17.48 -24.78
CA TYR A 199 -10.82 -16.63 -25.88
C TYR A 199 -9.81 -15.52 -25.50
N HIS A 200 -9.44 -15.41 -24.22
CA HIS A 200 -8.65 -14.28 -23.73
C HIS A 200 -7.55 -14.72 -22.75
N PRO A 201 -6.40 -15.23 -23.25
CA PRO A 201 -5.33 -15.80 -22.42
C PRO A 201 -4.65 -14.80 -21.46
N ASN A 202 -4.88 -13.49 -21.61
CA ASN A 202 -4.23 -12.43 -20.82
C ASN A 202 -5.14 -11.77 -19.76
N TYR A 203 -6.38 -12.21 -19.59
CA TYR A 203 -7.37 -11.53 -18.72
C TYR A 203 -7.51 -12.13 -17.31
N SER A 204 -6.65 -13.06 -16.91
CA SER A 204 -6.83 -13.82 -15.66
C SER A 204 -5.93 -13.32 -14.54
N GLY A 205 -6.41 -12.33 -13.81
CA GLY A 205 -5.85 -11.96 -12.50
C GLY A 205 -6.95 -11.44 -11.59
N HIS A 206 -6.89 -11.77 -10.32
CA HIS A 206 -7.70 -11.16 -9.27
C HIS A 206 -6.88 -10.06 -8.63
N TYR A 207 -7.50 -9.03 -8.07
CA TYR A 207 -6.71 -7.92 -7.51
C TYR A 207 -5.68 -8.43 -6.49
N ILE A 208 -6.07 -9.33 -5.57
CA ILE A 208 -5.16 -9.89 -4.56
C ILE A 208 -4.10 -10.82 -5.18
N PRO A 209 -4.43 -11.90 -5.92
CA PRO A 209 -3.45 -12.69 -6.64
C PRO A 209 -2.53 -11.92 -7.58
N ALA A 210 -3.03 -10.89 -8.29
CA ALA A 210 -2.24 -10.11 -9.24
C ALA A 210 -1.24 -9.19 -8.51
N ILE A 211 -1.68 -8.47 -7.47
CA ILE A 211 -0.76 -7.67 -6.66
C ILE A 211 0.22 -8.55 -5.90
N ALA A 212 -0.24 -9.69 -5.39
CA ALA A 212 0.64 -10.66 -4.75
C ALA A 212 1.70 -11.18 -5.73
N HIS A 213 1.30 -11.58 -6.94
CA HIS A 213 2.25 -11.98 -7.97
C HIS A 213 3.23 -10.85 -8.31
N LYS A 214 2.75 -9.61 -8.43
CA LYS A 214 3.62 -8.45 -8.69
C LYS A 214 4.62 -8.23 -7.55
N ILE A 215 4.23 -8.42 -6.29
CA ILE A 215 5.09 -8.24 -5.12
C ILE A 215 6.08 -9.40 -4.97
N TRP A 216 5.63 -10.65 -5.09
CA TRP A 216 6.41 -11.85 -4.73
C TRP A 216 7.11 -12.57 -5.89
N HIS A 217 6.75 -12.31 -7.15
CA HIS A 217 7.29 -13.04 -8.32
C HIS A 217 8.12 -12.20 -9.31
N LEU A 218 8.42 -10.93 -9.05
CA LEU A 218 9.33 -10.18 -9.91
C LEU A 218 10.78 -10.70 -9.76
N PRO A 219 11.39 -11.32 -10.80
CA PRO A 219 12.80 -11.69 -10.73
C PRO A 219 13.65 -10.43 -10.64
N CYS A 220 14.66 -10.45 -9.77
CA CYS A 220 15.61 -9.33 -9.56
C CYS A 220 16.22 -8.78 -10.86
N SER A 221 16.21 -9.55 -11.95
CA SER A 221 16.78 -9.18 -13.24
C SER A 221 15.90 -8.27 -14.10
N LEU A 222 14.59 -8.16 -13.83
CA LEU A 222 13.65 -7.35 -14.60
C LEU A 222 13.16 -6.10 -13.84
N ALA A 223 13.34 -6.08 -12.52
CA ALA A 223 13.28 -4.83 -11.77
C ALA A 223 14.60 -4.10 -12.03
N MET A 224 14.54 -2.97 -12.75
CA MET A 224 15.58 -1.97 -12.61
C MET A 224 15.63 -1.65 -11.11
N ASP A 225 16.73 -2.07 -10.48
CA ASP A 225 17.12 -1.73 -9.12
C ASP A 225 16.70 -2.72 -8.02
N CYS A 226 17.31 -3.93 -8.03
CA CYS A 226 17.33 -4.81 -6.85
C CYS A 226 18.22 -4.30 -5.70
N GLU A 227 18.95 -3.19 -5.89
CA GLU A 227 19.72 -2.49 -4.85
C GLU A 227 18.91 -1.36 -4.19
N SER A 228 17.79 -0.91 -4.78
CA SER A 228 16.82 0.04 -4.18
C SER A 228 15.86 -0.58 -3.15
N ARG A 229 16.37 -1.49 -2.31
CA ARG A 229 15.59 -2.13 -1.23
C ARG A 229 15.24 -1.29 0.00
N PRO A 230 15.41 0.05 0.15
CA PRO A 230 15.03 0.70 1.41
C PRO A 230 13.53 0.56 1.75
N VAL A 231 12.64 0.62 0.76
CA VAL A 231 11.17 0.53 0.97
C VAL A 231 10.71 -0.92 1.10
N TRP A 232 11.42 -1.88 0.51
CA TRP A 232 11.07 -3.30 0.56
C TRP A 232 11.62 -4.02 1.78
N ASP A 233 12.79 -3.64 2.28
CA ASP A 233 13.26 -4.07 3.60
C ASP A 233 12.29 -3.59 4.70
N LEU A 234 11.51 -2.54 4.44
CA LEU A 234 10.42 -2.14 5.32
C LEU A 234 9.20 -3.09 5.17
N ILE A 235 8.78 -3.47 3.98
CA ILE A 235 7.57 -4.32 3.83
C ILE A 235 7.86 -5.81 4.15
N LEU A 236 9.07 -6.32 3.88
CA LEU A 236 9.41 -7.74 4.01
C LEU A 236 10.00 -8.15 5.37
N LYS A 237 10.51 -7.21 6.19
CA LYS A 237 10.99 -7.51 7.57
C LYS A 237 9.91 -7.98 8.53
N SER A 238 8.68 -8.08 8.06
CA SER A 238 7.51 -8.43 8.84
C SER A 238 6.93 -9.80 8.54
N ILE A 239 7.65 -10.60 7.74
CA ILE A 239 7.26 -11.94 7.33
C ILE A 239 8.28 -13.00 7.83
N ASP A 240 9.35 -12.58 8.52
CA ASP A 240 10.34 -13.46 9.16
C ASP A 240 10.21 -13.49 10.70
#